data_AF-A0AAD1AD45-F1
#
_entry.id   AF-A0AAD1AD45-F1
#
_cell.length_a   1.000
_cell.length_b   1.000
_cell.length_c   1.000
_cell.angle_alpha   90.00
_cell.angle_beta   90.00
_cell.angle_gamma   90.00
#
_symmetry.space_group_name_H-M   'P 1'
#
loop_
_entity.id
_entity.type
_entity.pdbx_description
1 polymer ?
#
loop_
_entity_poly.entity_id
_entity_poly.type
_entity_poly.pdbx_seq_one_letter_code
_entity_poly.pdbx_strand_id
1 'polypeptide(L)'
;MMKCLFRATLAVTLAIPVMVTGATSASADDRPTVTQLLELCNKGTPDSCVFHPRRVEIFDSPPQLAGSSTNCSPYNATRVIRYDALSGTTNTWGVEVNARTKLGEAFEVGVSATVQHQWLWTDTRGDEIRQDIGPRGAVNIWAAKQSTRVAGTWEIHFGSRYFGHYIWYVDGSVTGQVVGQGWEFRTEQVPADC
;
A
#
# COMPACT_ATOMS: atom_id res chain seq x y z
N MET A 1 10.80 95.61 -36.89
CA MET A 1 9.70 96.05 -36.01
C MET A 1 9.79 95.26 -34.71
N MET A 2 9.82 95.97 -33.58
CA MET A 2 9.79 95.61 -32.14
C MET A 2 9.87 94.15 -31.63
N LYS A 3 10.71 93.99 -30.59
CA LYS A 3 10.87 92.92 -29.58
C LYS A 3 9.59 92.19 -29.12
N CYS A 4 9.73 90.91 -28.72
CA CYS A 4 9.40 90.48 -27.35
C CYS A 4 9.93 89.07 -27.01
N LEU A 5 10.54 88.96 -25.83
CA LEU A 5 10.95 87.73 -25.15
C LEU A 5 9.72 86.95 -24.65
N PHE A 6 9.78 85.62 -24.65
CA PHE A 6 9.13 84.80 -23.62
C PHE A 6 9.97 83.55 -23.33
N ARG A 7 10.41 83.41 -22.08
CA ARG A 7 10.97 82.19 -21.49
C ARG A 7 9.83 81.19 -21.29
N ALA A 8 9.99 79.96 -21.76
CA ALA A 8 9.11 78.85 -21.43
C ALA A 8 9.91 77.76 -20.70
N THR A 9 9.41 77.43 -19.51
CA THR A 9 9.99 76.55 -18.49
C THR A 9 9.87 75.08 -18.91
N LEU A 10 10.96 74.33 -18.78
CA LEU A 10 11.02 72.89 -19.06
C LEU A 10 10.38 72.12 -17.89
N ALA A 11 9.23 71.48 -18.10
CA ALA A 11 8.65 70.53 -17.15
C ALA A 11 9.06 69.11 -17.60
N VAL A 12 9.99 68.49 -16.87
CA VAL A 12 10.39 67.10 -17.08
C VAL A 12 9.44 66.20 -16.29
N THR A 13 8.51 65.55 -16.98
CA THR A 13 7.66 64.49 -16.43
C THR A 13 8.45 63.18 -16.38
N LEU A 14 8.86 62.76 -15.18
CA LEU A 14 9.39 61.41 -14.94
C LEU A 14 8.23 60.40 -15.01
N ALA A 15 8.16 59.62 -16.08
CA ALA A 15 7.34 58.42 -16.13
C ALA A 15 8.09 57.28 -15.42
N ILE A 16 7.62 56.85 -14.26
CA ILE A 16 8.12 55.67 -13.55
C ILE A 16 7.39 54.45 -14.13
N PRO A 17 8.07 53.51 -14.83
CA PRO A 17 7.44 52.25 -15.19
C PRO A 17 7.21 51.44 -13.92
N VAL A 18 5.93 51.28 -13.54
CA VAL A 18 5.51 50.29 -12.55
C VAL A 18 5.76 48.92 -13.19
N MET A 19 6.89 48.31 -12.85
CA MET A 19 7.11 46.90 -13.12
C MET A 19 6.15 46.13 -12.23
N VAL A 20 5.01 45.72 -12.81
CA VAL A 20 4.14 44.71 -12.21
C VAL A 20 4.97 43.43 -12.16
N THR A 21 5.55 43.14 -10.99
CA THR A 21 6.06 41.82 -10.68
C THR A 21 4.86 40.89 -10.68
N GLY A 22 4.58 40.29 -11.83
CA GLY A 22 3.69 39.15 -11.91
C GLY A 22 4.23 38.10 -10.96
N ALA A 23 3.56 37.93 -9.82
CA ALA A 23 3.75 36.75 -9.00
C ALA A 23 3.35 35.58 -9.90
N THR A 24 4.34 34.91 -10.49
CA THR A 24 4.11 33.61 -11.11
C THR A 24 3.69 32.70 -9.97
N SER A 25 2.39 32.40 -9.92
CA SER A 25 1.85 31.33 -9.09
C SER A 25 2.50 30.02 -9.54
N ALA A 26 3.65 29.69 -8.94
CA ALA A 26 4.27 28.38 -9.06
C ALA A 26 3.44 27.41 -8.22
N SER A 27 2.39 26.87 -8.82
CA SER A 27 1.63 25.75 -8.28
C SER A 27 1.59 24.65 -9.34
N ALA A 28 2.60 23.78 -9.32
CA ALA A 28 2.57 22.40 -9.83
C ALA A 28 3.81 21.63 -9.34
N ASP A 29 3.63 20.73 -8.37
CA ASP A 29 4.38 19.46 -8.22
C ASP A 29 5.94 19.45 -8.26
N ASP A 30 6.63 20.37 -7.56
CA ASP A 30 8.11 20.33 -7.45
C ASP A 30 8.64 19.23 -6.48
N ARG A 31 7.89 18.17 -6.20
CA ARG A 31 8.34 17.07 -5.33
C ARG A 31 8.06 15.70 -5.96
N PRO A 32 8.98 14.73 -5.79
CA PRO A 32 8.75 13.39 -6.29
C PRO A 32 7.61 12.74 -5.51
N THR A 33 6.80 11.95 -6.20
CA THR A 33 5.78 11.14 -5.53
C THR A 33 6.42 9.98 -4.77
N VAL A 34 5.69 9.44 -3.79
CA VAL A 34 6.14 8.24 -3.05
C VAL A 34 6.39 7.06 -4.00
N THR A 35 5.48 6.83 -4.95
CA THR A 35 5.62 5.78 -5.97
C THR A 35 6.90 5.99 -6.79
N GLN A 36 7.19 7.23 -7.23
CA GLN A 36 8.42 7.53 -7.97
C GLN A 36 9.68 7.23 -7.16
N LEU A 37 9.73 7.63 -5.88
CA LEU A 37 10.87 7.36 -5.00
C LEU A 37 11.12 5.85 -4.83
N LEU A 38 10.06 5.07 -4.61
CA LEU A 38 10.18 3.63 -4.40
C LEU A 38 10.47 2.87 -5.71
N GLU A 39 9.95 3.32 -6.85
CA GLU A 39 10.35 2.76 -8.15
C GLU A 39 11.84 2.98 -8.45
N LEU A 40 12.41 4.12 -8.04
CA LEU A 40 13.85 4.36 -8.16
C LEU A 40 14.65 3.36 -7.32
N CYS A 41 14.17 3.00 -6.12
CA CYS A 41 14.75 1.92 -5.33
C CYS A 41 14.75 0.59 -6.08
N ASN A 42 13.63 0.21 -6.70
CA ASN A 42 13.54 -1.01 -7.51
C ASN A 42 14.52 -0.99 -8.70
N LYS A 43 14.72 0.18 -9.33
CA LYS A 43 15.72 0.39 -10.40
C LYS A 43 17.16 0.41 -9.89
N GLY A 44 17.37 0.58 -8.57
CA GLY A 44 18.68 0.73 -7.95
C GLY A 44 19.39 2.03 -8.33
N THR A 45 18.63 3.10 -8.56
CA THR A 45 19.18 4.44 -8.83
C THR A 45 19.72 5.13 -7.58
N PRO A 46 19.05 5.05 -6.40
CA PRO A 46 19.62 5.51 -5.14
C PRO A 46 20.80 4.62 -4.71
N ASP A 47 21.70 5.17 -3.91
CA ASP A 47 22.85 4.44 -3.34
C ASP A 47 22.37 3.36 -2.36
N SER A 48 21.29 3.63 -1.61
CA SER A 48 20.66 2.66 -0.72
C SER A 48 19.19 2.95 -0.47
N CYS A 49 18.41 1.89 -0.27
CA CYS A 49 17.04 1.96 0.23
C CYS A 49 16.89 0.97 1.38
N VAL A 50 16.55 1.47 2.57
CA VAL A 50 16.45 0.66 3.79
C VAL A 50 15.04 0.79 4.36
N PHE A 51 14.44 -0.33 4.72
CA PHE A 51 13.15 -0.34 5.41
C PHE A 51 13.37 -0.48 6.92
N HIS A 52 12.88 0.49 7.68
CA HIS A 52 12.90 0.51 9.13
C HIS A 52 11.52 0.13 9.68
N PRO A 53 11.31 -1.12 10.12
CA PRO A 53 10.04 -1.52 10.72
C PRO A 53 9.84 -0.81 12.08
N ARG A 54 8.60 -0.41 12.36
CA ARG A 54 8.22 0.27 13.60
C ARG A 54 7.12 -0.45 14.37
N ARG A 55 6.20 -1.10 13.67
CA ARG A 55 5.06 -1.80 14.27
C ARG A 55 4.74 -3.04 13.45
N VAL A 56 4.53 -4.14 14.15
CA VAL A 56 4.00 -5.38 13.58
C VAL A 56 2.63 -5.62 14.18
N GLU A 57 1.65 -5.88 13.33
CA GLU A 57 0.28 -6.21 13.70
C GLU A 57 -0.10 -7.53 13.04
N ILE A 58 -0.78 -8.39 13.80
CA ILE A 58 -1.36 -9.63 13.29
C ILE A 58 -2.87 -9.49 13.39
N PHE A 59 -3.57 -9.76 12.29
CA PHE A 59 -5.02 -9.59 12.19
C PHE A 59 -5.60 -10.61 11.21
N ASP A 60 -6.88 -10.94 11.35
CA ASP A 60 -7.58 -11.80 10.39
C ASP A 60 -8.07 -10.97 9.20
N SER A 61 -7.75 -11.44 7.99
CA SER A 61 -8.28 -10.85 6.77
C SER A 61 -9.81 -10.96 6.73
N PRO A 62 -10.51 -10.10 5.97
CA PRO A 62 -11.95 -10.19 5.83
C PRO A 62 -12.41 -11.60 5.45
N PRO A 63 -13.39 -12.20 6.15
CA PRO A 63 -13.86 -13.55 5.85
C PRO A 63 -14.35 -13.69 4.42
N GLN A 64 -13.94 -14.77 3.75
CA GLN A 64 -14.36 -15.14 2.41
C GLN A 64 -15.22 -16.42 2.48
N LEU A 65 -16.21 -16.57 1.60
CA LEU A 65 -16.99 -17.80 1.53
C LEU A 65 -16.09 -18.94 1.04
N ALA A 66 -15.77 -19.88 1.93
CA ALA A 66 -14.98 -21.05 1.63
C ALA A 66 -15.80 -22.15 0.95
N GLY A 67 -17.10 -22.19 1.25
CA GLY A 67 -18.05 -23.07 0.59
C GLY A 67 -19.41 -23.05 1.27
N SER A 68 -20.35 -23.74 0.66
CA SER A 68 -21.69 -23.93 1.21
C SER A 68 -22.20 -25.33 0.92
N SER A 69 -23.18 -25.78 1.68
CA SER A 69 -23.86 -27.04 1.39
C SER A 69 -25.25 -27.08 1.97
N THR A 70 -26.11 -27.84 1.29
CA THR A 70 -27.53 -28.01 1.64
C THR A 70 -27.86 -29.49 1.75
N ASN A 71 -28.61 -29.85 2.78
CA ASN A 71 -29.13 -31.18 3.00
C ASN A 71 -30.66 -31.19 2.86
N CYS A 72 -31.16 -31.53 1.67
CA CYS A 72 -32.60 -31.67 1.45
C CYS A 72 -33.17 -33.03 1.86
N SER A 73 -32.37 -33.91 2.45
CA SER A 73 -32.85 -35.21 2.94
C SER A 73 -33.51 -35.06 4.33
N PRO A 74 -34.37 -36.02 4.73
CA PRO A 74 -34.91 -36.07 6.09
C PRO A 74 -33.91 -36.64 7.13
N TYR A 75 -32.66 -36.91 6.74
CA TYR A 75 -31.63 -37.49 7.61
C TYR A 75 -30.43 -36.57 7.73
N ASN A 76 -29.56 -36.78 8.71
CA ASN A 76 -28.29 -36.06 8.80
C ASN A 76 -27.38 -36.43 7.62
N ALA A 77 -26.60 -35.45 7.15
CA ALA A 77 -25.58 -35.67 6.13
C ALA A 77 -24.28 -35.00 6.54
N THR A 78 -23.17 -35.72 6.39
CA THR A 78 -21.82 -35.15 6.49
C THR A 78 -21.36 -34.76 5.10
N ARG A 79 -20.83 -33.54 4.98
CA ARG A 79 -20.26 -33.02 3.73
C ARG A 79 -18.82 -32.64 3.94
N VAL A 80 -17.99 -32.94 2.95
CA VAL A 80 -16.58 -32.54 2.92
C VAL A 80 -16.48 -31.41 1.90
N ILE A 81 -16.04 -30.24 2.36
CA ILE A 81 -15.81 -29.06 1.54
C ILE A 81 -14.31 -28.88 1.44
N ARG A 82 -13.80 -28.83 0.21
CA ARG A 82 -12.40 -28.52 -0.07
C ARG A 82 -12.29 -27.03 -0.35
N TYR A 83 -11.38 -26.37 0.34
CA TYR A 83 -11.12 -24.94 0.19
C TYR A 83 -9.67 -24.74 -0.21
N ASP A 84 -9.45 -24.05 -1.33
CA ASP A 84 -8.11 -23.65 -1.79
C ASP A 84 -8.02 -22.12 -1.78
N ALA A 85 -6.97 -21.59 -1.17
CA ALA A 85 -6.74 -20.16 -1.07
C ALA A 85 -5.32 -19.77 -1.49
N LEU A 86 -5.22 -18.62 -2.14
CA LEU A 86 -3.97 -17.95 -2.46
C LEU A 86 -3.96 -16.57 -1.82
N SER A 87 -2.96 -16.28 -1.00
CA SER A 87 -2.73 -14.96 -0.40
C SER A 87 -1.40 -14.39 -0.90
N GLY A 88 -1.42 -13.13 -1.34
CA GLY A 88 -0.23 -12.40 -1.79
C GLY A 88 0.18 -11.29 -0.84
N THR A 89 1.35 -10.70 -1.09
CA THR A 89 1.81 -9.49 -0.41
C THR A 89 1.23 -8.23 -1.07
N THR A 90 0.80 -7.27 -0.25
CA THR A 90 0.28 -5.95 -0.65
C THR A 90 0.97 -4.84 0.13
N ASN A 91 0.89 -3.60 -0.34
CA ASN A 91 1.47 -2.45 0.34
C ASN A 91 0.68 -1.17 0.07
N THR A 92 0.97 -0.12 0.85
CA THR A 92 0.26 1.16 0.79
C THR A 92 0.67 2.08 -0.37
N TRP A 93 1.72 1.74 -1.12
CA TRP A 93 2.36 2.64 -2.08
C TRP A 93 1.99 2.35 -3.54
N GLY A 94 1.31 1.23 -3.80
CA GLY A 94 0.98 0.80 -5.16
C GLY A 94 2.20 0.42 -6.01
N VAL A 95 3.37 0.23 -5.40
CA VAL A 95 4.58 -0.27 -6.08
C VAL A 95 4.73 -1.77 -5.88
N GLU A 96 5.41 -2.44 -6.81
CA GLU A 96 5.71 -3.85 -6.68
C GLU A 96 6.80 -4.10 -5.62
N VAL A 97 6.43 -4.82 -4.56
CA VAL A 97 7.33 -5.25 -3.48
C VAL A 97 7.21 -6.78 -3.38
N ASN A 98 8.20 -7.51 -3.89
CA ASN A 98 8.24 -8.97 -3.82
C ASN A 98 9.68 -9.51 -3.81
N ALA A 99 9.85 -10.82 -3.62
CA ALA A 99 11.15 -11.51 -3.52
C ALA A 99 12.14 -11.21 -4.66
N ARG A 100 11.64 -10.78 -5.82
CA ARG A 100 12.44 -10.53 -7.03
C ARG A 100 12.79 -9.06 -7.22
N THR A 101 12.28 -8.18 -6.36
CA THR A 101 12.57 -6.74 -6.42
C THR A 101 13.54 -6.33 -5.32
N LYS A 102 14.37 -5.32 -5.59
CA LYS A 102 15.29 -4.76 -4.60
C LYS A 102 14.58 -4.23 -3.37
N LEU A 103 13.36 -3.69 -3.52
CA LEU A 103 12.53 -3.32 -2.36
C LEU A 103 12.12 -4.54 -1.55
N GLY A 104 11.82 -5.68 -2.18
CA GLY A 104 11.48 -6.88 -1.42
C GLY A 104 12.66 -7.42 -0.62
N GLU A 105 13.84 -7.45 -1.21
CA GLU A 105 15.09 -7.82 -0.51
C GLU A 105 15.36 -6.89 0.68
N ALA A 106 15.30 -5.57 0.47
CA ALA A 106 15.51 -4.59 1.53
C ALA A 106 14.44 -4.66 2.63
N PHE A 107 13.18 -4.97 2.26
CA PHE A 107 12.10 -5.21 3.21
C PHE A 107 12.38 -6.46 4.05
N GLU A 108 12.73 -7.59 3.45
CA GLU A 108 13.06 -8.84 4.17
C GLU A 108 14.20 -8.64 5.16
N VAL A 109 15.27 -7.97 4.72
CA VAL A 109 16.40 -7.62 5.60
C VAL A 109 15.91 -6.78 6.78
N GLY A 110 15.13 -5.74 6.52
CA GLY A 110 14.60 -4.85 7.55
C GLY A 110 13.72 -5.58 8.57
N VAL A 111 12.85 -6.49 8.12
CA VAL A 111 11.90 -7.18 9.01
C VAL A 111 12.48 -8.41 9.69
N SER A 112 13.57 -8.99 9.19
CA SER A 112 14.18 -10.23 9.71
C SER A 112 14.46 -10.23 11.21
N ALA A 113 14.81 -9.06 11.77
CA ALA A 113 15.06 -8.91 13.21
C ALA A 113 13.79 -8.71 14.05
N THR A 114 12.68 -8.29 13.43
CA THR A 114 11.42 -7.94 14.11
C THR A 114 10.34 -9.00 13.96
N VAL A 115 10.35 -9.75 12.87
CA VAL A 115 9.42 -10.83 12.57
C VAL A 115 10.17 -12.14 12.79
N GLN A 116 9.80 -12.90 13.82
CA GLN A 116 10.51 -14.13 14.21
C GLN A 116 10.33 -15.30 13.22
N HIS A 117 9.49 -15.14 12.21
CA HIS A 117 9.18 -16.14 11.20
C HIS A 117 9.52 -15.61 9.81
N GLN A 118 9.81 -16.53 8.90
CA GLN A 118 10.09 -16.18 7.51
C GLN A 118 8.86 -15.52 6.86
N TRP A 119 9.08 -14.42 6.14
CA TRP A 119 8.07 -13.77 5.32
C TRP A 119 7.74 -14.61 4.08
N LEU A 120 6.46 -14.70 3.74
CA LEU A 120 5.95 -15.41 2.58
C LEU A 120 5.35 -14.39 1.60
N TRP A 121 5.95 -14.29 0.42
CA TRP A 121 5.44 -13.42 -0.65
C TRP A 121 4.12 -13.89 -1.23
N THR A 122 3.94 -15.22 -1.27
CA THR A 122 2.73 -15.92 -1.66
C THR A 122 2.52 -17.11 -0.72
N ASP A 123 1.30 -17.28 -0.20
CA ASP A 123 0.89 -18.45 0.58
C ASP A 123 -0.28 -19.12 -0.14
N THR A 124 -0.10 -20.38 -0.53
CA THR A 124 -1.17 -21.21 -1.11
C THR A 124 -1.50 -22.31 -0.12
N ARG A 125 -2.78 -22.45 0.25
CA ARG A 125 -3.20 -23.51 1.16
C ARG A 125 -4.52 -24.12 0.71
N GLY A 126 -4.53 -25.45 0.65
CA GLY A 126 -5.73 -26.27 0.56
C GLY A 126 -6.09 -26.84 1.92
N ASP A 127 -7.36 -26.80 2.29
CA ASP A 127 -7.89 -27.42 3.51
C ASP A 127 -9.18 -28.21 3.23
N GLU A 128 -9.48 -29.18 4.08
CA GLU A 128 -10.72 -29.97 4.03
C GLU A 128 -11.56 -29.75 5.28
N ILE A 129 -12.75 -29.20 5.09
CA ILE A 129 -13.69 -28.93 6.17
C ILE A 129 -14.76 -30.00 6.15
N ARG A 130 -14.89 -30.74 7.25
CA ARG A 130 -15.96 -31.73 7.44
C ARG A 130 -17.08 -31.07 8.23
N GLN A 131 -18.26 -30.99 7.62
CA GLN A 131 -19.41 -30.33 8.20
C GLN A 131 -20.60 -31.28 8.25
N ASP A 132 -21.15 -31.46 9.46
CA ASP A 132 -22.41 -32.16 9.65
C ASP A 132 -23.57 -31.18 9.47
N ILE A 133 -24.57 -31.61 8.70
CA ILE A 133 -25.75 -30.82 8.33
C ILE A 133 -26.99 -31.64 8.68
N GLY A 134 -27.83 -31.06 9.54
CA GLY A 134 -29.10 -31.66 9.93
C GLY A 134 -30.09 -31.79 8.76
N PRO A 135 -31.22 -32.48 8.96
CA PRO A 135 -32.26 -32.64 7.95
C PRO A 135 -32.81 -31.29 7.53
N ARG A 136 -33.03 -31.09 6.22
CA ARG A 136 -33.54 -29.82 5.68
C ARG A 136 -32.73 -28.59 6.13
N GLY A 137 -31.44 -28.77 6.38
CA GLY A 137 -30.52 -27.71 6.81
C GLY A 137 -29.57 -27.27 5.71
N ALA A 138 -29.07 -26.04 5.79
CA ALA A 138 -28.01 -25.53 4.95
C ALA A 138 -26.97 -24.78 5.78
N VAL A 139 -25.75 -24.71 5.27
CA VAL A 139 -24.61 -24.08 5.94
C VAL A 139 -23.75 -23.32 4.95
N ASN A 140 -23.32 -22.13 5.36
CA ASN A 140 -22.23 -21.40 4.75
C ASN A 140 -21.00 -21.53 5.64
N ILE A 141 -19.84 -21.72 5.02
CA ILE A 141 -18.56 -21.80 5.71
C ILE A 141 -17.71 -20.64 5.22
N TRP A 142 -17.28 -19.81 6.17
CA TRP A 142 -16.46 -18.64 5.96
C TRP A 142 -15.04 -18.93 6.46
N ALA A 143 -14.04 -18.46 5.73
CA ALA A 143 -12.63 -18.58 6.08
C ALA A 143 -11.96 -17.20 6.11
N ALA A 144 -11.20 -16.92 7.15
CA ALA A 144 -10.38 -15.72 7.29
C ALA A 144 -8.92 -16.13 7.53
N LYS A 145 -8.00 -15.61 6.71
CA LYS A 145 -6.57 -15.86 6.85
C LYS A 145 -5.97 -14.89 7.86
N GLN A 146 -5.30 -15.42 8.88
CA GLN A 146 -4.46 -14.60 9.74
C GLN A 146 -3.31 -14.02 8.93
N SER A 147 -3.15 -12.70 8.95
CA SER A 147 -2.21 -11.94 8.13
C SER A 147 -1.33 -11.05 8.99
N THR A 148 -0.15 -10.68 8.49
CA THR A 148 0.80 -9.79 9.19
C THR A 148 0.91 -8.48 8.44
N ARG A 149 0.74 -7.36 9.13
CA ARG A 149 1.04 -6.01 8.64
C ARG A 149 2.26 -5.45 9.35
N VAL A 150 3.26 -5.03 8.58
CA VAL A 150 4.45 -4.36 9.08
C VAL A 150 4.41 -2.90 8.62
N ALA A 151 4.24 -1.98 9.56
CA ALA A 151 4.35 -0.55 9.32
C ALA A 151 5.76 -0.06 9.63
N GLY A 152 6.28 0.84 8.80
CA GLY A 152 7.65 1.32 8.90
C GLY A 152 7.91 2.56 8.06
N THR A 153 9.19 2.86 7.86
CA THR A 153 9.69 3.96 7.05
C THR A 153 10.76 3.46 6.10
N TRP A 154 10.66 3.83 4.84
CA TRP A 154 11.75 3.73 3.88
C TRP A 154 12.66 4.94 4.00
N GLU A 155 13.95 4.69 4.20
CA GLU A 155 15.01 5.67 4.12
C GLU A 155 15.77 5.47 2.80
N ILE A 156 15.80 6.49 1.96
CA ILE A 156 16.31 6.42 0.58
C ILE A 156 17.44 7.43 0.42
N HIS A 157 18.64 6.96 0.10
CA HIS A 157 19.84 7.78 -0.04
C HIS A 157 20.27 7.89 -1.49
N PHE A 158 20.54 9.10 -1.94
CA PHE A 158 21.09 9.38 -3.27
C PHE A 158 22.51 9.95 -3.15
N GLY A 159 23.43 9.54 -4.02
CA GLY A 159 24.77 10.12 -4.07
C GLY A 159 24.82 11.58 -4.54
N SER A 160 23.72 12.07 -5.13
CA SER A 160 23.53 13.47 -5.54
C SER A 160 22.15 13.95 -5.15
N ARG A 161 21.95 15.28 -5.07
CA ARG A 161 20.65 15.85 -4.66
C ARG A 161 19.56 15.48 -5.68
N TYR A 162 18.60 14.68 -5.24
CA TYR A 162 17.36 14.41 -5.96
C TYR A 162 16.27 15.35 -5.43
N PHE A 163 15.78 16.26 -6.28
CA PHE A 163 14.87 17.33 -5.89
C PHE A 163 15.38 18.15 -4.68
N GLY A 164 16.69 18.41 -4.64
CA GLY A 164 17.33 19.21 -3.58
C GLY A 164 17.70 18.44 -2.31
N HIS A 165 17.31 17.17 -2.18
CA HIS A 165 17.54 16.35 -1.00
C HIS A 165 18.47 15.16 -1.30
N TYR A 166 19.32 14.81 -0.34
CA TYR A 166 20.14 13.58 -0.41
C TYR A 166 19.40 12.37 0.16
N ILE A 167 18.53 12.60 1.16
CA ILE A 167 17.81 11.54 1.88
C ILE A 167 16.31 11.84 1.83
N TRP A 168 15.53 10.81 1.52
CA TRP A 168 14.08 10.84 1.55
C TRP A 168 13.55 9.80 2.54
N TYR A 169 12.47 10.17 3.25
CA TYR A 169 11.76 9.29 4.16
C TYR A 169 10.33 9.08 3.66
N VAL A 170 9.92 7.82 3.56
CA VAL A 170 8.60 7.44 3.08
C VAL A 170 7.95 6.47 4.07
N ASP A 171 6.88 6.89 4.70
CA ASP A 171 6.10 6.03 5.60
C ASP A 171 5.14 5.12 4.83
N GLY A 172 4.85 3.96 5.40
CA GLY A 172 3.79 3.09 4.92
C GLY A 172 3.83 1.72 5.55
N SER A 173 3.17 0.76 4.90
CA SER A 173 3.12 -0.61 5.40
C SER A 173 3.09 -1.64 4.29
N VAL A 174 3.58 -2.83 4.63
CA VAL A 174 3.49 -4.05 3.82
C VAL A 174 2.63 -5.05 4.59
N THR A 175 1.63 -5.61 3.93
CA THR A 175 0.75 -6.65 4.46
C THR A 175 0.99 -7.94 3.68
N GLY A 176 1.24 -9.03 4.38
CA GLY A 176 1.46 -10.34 3.77
C GLY A 176 1.39 -11.44 4.81
N GLN A 177 2.08 -12.53 4.53
CA GLN A 177 2.01 -13.75 5.33
C GLN A 177 3.38 -14.06 5.93
N VAL A 178 3.39 -14.75 7.07
CA VAL A 178 4.59 -15.35 7.65
C VAL A 178 4.36 -16.83 7.90
N VAL A 179 5.42 -17.62 7.92
CA VAL A 179 5.33 -19.06 8.18
C VAL A 179 4.62 -19.32 9.51
N GLY A 180 3.65 -20.25 9.48
CA GLY A 180 2.92 -20.69 10.68
C GLY A 180 1.58 -19.98 10.91
N GLN A 181 1.20 -18.97 10.11
CA GLN A 181 -0.09 -18.30 10.27
C GLN A 181 -1.28 -19.20 9.97
N GLY A 182 -2.28 -19.12 10.86
CA GLY A 182 -3.47 -19.96 10.85
C GLY A 182 -4.60 -19.43 9.96
N TRP A 183 -5.72 -20.15 10.02
CA TRP A 183 -7.00 -19.80 9.42
C TRP A 183 -8.07 -19.84 10.50
N GLU A 184 -8.93 -18.84 10.52
CA GLU A 184 -10.18 -18.87 11.26
C GLU A 184 -11.29 -19.38 10.32
N PHE A 185 -12.01 -20.40 10.76
CA PHE A 185 -13.19 -20.90 10.06
C PHE A 185 -14.43 -20.65 10.90
N ARG A 186 -15.47 -20.08 10.26
CA ARG A 186 -16.77 -19.84 10.88
C ARG A 186 -17.85 -20.51 10.04
N THR A 187 -18.73 -21.24 10.70
CA THR A 187 -19.91 -21.85 10.07
C THR A 187 -21.15 -21.05 10.42
N GLU A 188 -22.02 -20.84 9.45
CA GLU A 188 -23.29 -20.15 9.60
C GLU A 188 -24.41 -21.04 9.06
N GLN A 189 -25.38 -21.39 9.90
CA GLN A 189 -26.56 -22.09 9.44
C GLN A 189 -27.48 -21.12 8.71
N VAL A 190 -27.96 -21.54 7.55
CA VAL A 190 -28.90 -20.77 6.73
C VAL A 190 -30.14 -21.63 6.44
N PRO A 191 -31.30 -21.01 6.18
CA PRO A 191 -32.47 -21.75 5.74
C PRO A 191 -32.14 -22.57 4.49
N ALA A 192 -32.52 -23.85 4.47
CA ALA A 192 -32.39 -24.65 3.27
C ALA A 192 -33.48 -24.28 2.27
N ASP A 193 -33.09 -24.05 1.03
CA ASP A 193 -34.01 -24.01 -0.10
C ASP A 193 -34.12 -25.43 -0.69
N CYS A 194 -35.22 -26.08 -0.32
CA CYS A 194 -35.66 -27.41 -0.72
C CYS A 194 -37.18 -27.36 -0.92
#